data_AF-A0A377FQP0-F1
#
_entry.id   AF-A0A377FQP0-F1
#
_cell.length_a   1.000
_cell.length_b   1.000
_cell.length_c   1.000
_cell.angle_alpha   90.00
_cell.angle_beta   90.00
_cell.angle_gamma   90.00
#
_symmetry.space_group_name_H-M   'P 1'
#
loop_
_entity.id
_entity.type
_entity.pdbx_description
1 polymer ?
#
loop_
_entity_poly.entity_id
_entity_poly.type
_entity_poly.pdbx_seq_one_letter_code
_entity_poly.pdbx_strand_id
1 'polypeptide(L)'
;MRVLVIALILGLMAVVGCQQLQTEEVTEENVVYEQKVDEAMIDKRAGQSEAIAVSLERTNSSTMLFTIRMLEDRRLEPTTVISYEVDGNRVPIPFGELTAEREGDVRTYVYQLDLNPDLFVPETLPLFHFAEEGEIEVSIPLEVVNSTNE
;
A
#
# COMPACT_ATOMS: atom_id res chain seq x y z
N MET A 1 -69.30 28.61 25.19
CA MET A 1 -68.03 27.90 25.48
C MET A 1 -67.15 28.90 26.22
N ARG A 2 -67.09 28.78 27.55
CA ARG A 2 -65.90 28.32 28.29
C ARG A 2 -64.65 29.15 27.92
N VAL A 3 -64.28 30.22 28.64
CA VAL A 3 -63.91 30.39 30.07
C VAL A 3 -62.40 30.56 30.18
N LEU A 4 -62.02 31.77 30.63
CA LEU A 4 -60.90 32.07 31.57
C LEU A 4 -59.47 32.04 30.95
N VAL A 5 -58.48 32.84 31.36
CA VAL A 5 -58.31 33.78 32.49
C VAL A 5 -56.86 34.31 32.47
N ILE A 6 -56.70 35.59 32.84
CA ILE A 6 -55.69 36.20 33.73
C ILE A 6 -54.21 36.10 33.29
N ALA A 7 -53.60 37.24 32.91
CA ALA A 7 -52.87 38.22 33.75
C ALA A 7 -51.52 37.67 34.27
N LEU A 8 -50.39 38.20 33.78
CA LEU A 8 -49.60 39.32 34.34
C LEU A 8 -48.47 38.81 35.25
N ILE A 9 -47.44 39.64 35.45
CA ILE A 9 -46.26 39.55 36.36
C ILE A 9 -44.96 39.29 35.57
N LEU A 10 -44.13 40.31 35.23
CA LEU A 10 -43.18 41.10 36.05
C LEU A 10 -42.01 40.30 36.64
N GLY A 11 -40.79 40.85 36.47
CA GLY A 11 -39.79 40.86 37.56
C GLY A 11 -38.45 40.19 37.29
N LEU A 12 -37.39 41.02 37.30
CA LEU A 12 -35.97 40.67 37.36
C LEU A 12 -35.55 39.94 38.65
N MET A 13 -34.41 39.25 38.59
CA MET A 13 -33.25 39.23 39.52
C MET A 13 -32.63 37.81 39.58
N ALA A 14 -31.42 37.62 39.04
CA ALA A 14 -30.15 37.69 39.77
C ALA A 14 -29.98 36.57 40.82
N VAL A 15 -29.19 35.56 40.47
CA VAL A 15 -28.49 34.71 41.45
C VAL A 15 -27.00 34.72 41.12
N VAL A 16 -26.24 35.12 42.12
CA VAL A 16 -24.79 35.23 42.24
C VAL A 16 -24.23 33.90 42.78
N GLY A 17 -22.99 33.54 42.41
CA GLY A 17 -22.14 32.62 43.17
C GLY A 17 -21.52 31.53 42.29
N CYS A 18 -20.26 31.69 41.86
CA CYS A 18 -19.05 31.16 42.53
C CYS A 18 -19.07 29.63 42.69
N GLN A 19 -18.25 28.92 41.91
CA GLN A 19 -17.03 28.28 42.42
C GLN A 19 -16.25 27.60 41.30
N GLN A 20 -14.95 27.83 41.34
CA GLN A 20 -13.89 27.28 40.51
C GLN A 20 -13.62 25.83 40.94
N LEU A 21 -13.82 24.87 40.04
CA LEU A 21 -13.49 23.43 40.14
C LEU A 21 -13.39 22.94 38.69
N GLN A 22 -12.47 22.10 38.23
CA GLN A 22 -11.26 21.50 38.74
C GLN A 22 -10.64 20.88 37.46
N THR A 23 -9.34 21.00 37.25
CA THR A 23 -8.67 20.18 36.24
C THR A 23 -8.79 18.72 36.68
N GLU A 24 -9.46 17.89 35.89
CA GLU A 24 -9.30 16.45 35.90
C GLU A 24 -8.87 16.01 34.49
N GLU A 25 -7.76 15.28 34.46
CA GLU A 25 -7.20 14.64 33.27
C GLU A 25 -7.97 13.35 32.91
N VAL A 26 -7.77 12.96 31.65
CA VAL A 26 -7.88 11.61 31.08
C VAL A 26 -9.30 11.11 30.76
N THR A 27 -9.63 11.10 29.46
CA THR A 27 -10.00 9.82 28.83
C THR A 27 -9.59 9.84 27.36
N GLU A 28 -8.91 8.77 26.96
CA GLU A 28 -8.36 8.47 25.65
C GLU A 28 -9.40 8.69 24.53
N GLU A 29 -9.15 9.65 23.66
CA GLU A 29 -9.79 9.65 22.36
C GLU A 29 -8.92 8.79 21.45
N ASN A 30 -9.42 7.58 21.18
CA ASN A 30 -8.97 6.72 20.09
C ASN A 30 -8.88 7.58 18.82
N VAL A 31 -7.68 8.02 18.46
CA VAL A 31 -7.41 8.44 17.09
C VAL A 31 -7.41 7.14 16.29
N VAL A 32 -8.62 6.74 15.86
CA VAL A 32 -8.79 5.93 14.68
C VAL A 32 -8.00 6.66 13.61
N TYR A 33 -6.88 6.09 13.18
CA TYR A 33 -6.28 6.51 11.93
C TYR A 33 -7.35 6.23 10.88
N GLU A 34 -8.18 7.22 10.57
CA GLU A 34 -8.91 7.26 9.32
C GLU A 34 -7.83 7.34 8.24
N GLN A 35 -7.33 6.16 7.88
CA GLN A 35 -6.68 5.98 6.60
C GLN A 35 -7.80 6.26 5.60
N LYS A 36 -7.86 7.52 5.15
CA LYS A 36 -8.44 7.86 3.87
C LYS A 36 -7.66 7.05 2.86
N VAL A 37 -8.10 5.83 2.62
CA VAL A 37 -7.78 5.10 1.41
C VAL A 37 -8.49 5.92 0.34
N ASP A 38 -7.78 6.92 -0.19
CA ASP A 38 -8.17 7.55 -1.44
C ASP A 38 -8.42 6.41 -2.42
N GLU A 39 -9.55 6.44 -3.11
CA GLU A 39 -9.99 5.45 -4.10
C GLU A 39 -9.04 5.32 -5.32
N ALA A 40 -7.78 5.77 -5.21
CA ALA A 40 -6.72 5.67 -6.20
C ALA A 40 -5.34 5.24 -5.61
N MET A 41 -5.25 4.76 -4.36
CA MET A 41 -3.99 4.17 -3.87
C MET A 41 -3.78 2.78 -4.47
N ILE A 42 -2.75 2.64 -5.30
CA ILE A 42 -2.33 1.34 -5.85
C ILE A 42 -1.26 0.78 -4.95
N ASP A 43 -1.55 -0.34 -4.29
CA ASP A 43 -0.57 -1.00 -3.43
C ASP A 43 0.12 -2.18 -4.10
N LYS A 44 -0.33 -2.58 -5.31
CA LYS A 44 0.20 -3.73 -6.01
C LYS A 44 0.28 -3.56 -7.52
N ARG A 45 1.41 -4.01 -8.06
CA ARG A 45 1.66 -4.16 -9.49
C ARG A 45 2.05 -5.59 -9.80
N ALA A 46 1.57 -6.16 -10.89
CA ALA A 46 2.00 -7.48 -11.33
C ALA A 46 1.98 -7.63 -12.84
N GLY A 47 2.80 -8.56 -13.32
CA GLY A 47 2.85 -8.96 -14.73
C GLY A 47 3.28 -10.40 -14.85
N GLN A 48 2.98 -11.01 -15.99
CA GLN A 48 3.30 -12.41 -16.24
C GLN A 48 3.65 -12.65 -17.71
N SER A 49 4.56 -13.59 -17.93
CA SER A 49 4.86 -14.24 -19.22
C SER A 49 4.59 -15.74 -19.12
N GLU A 50 4.92 -16.51 -20.16
CA GLU A 50 4.70 -17.96 -20.18
C GLU A 50 5.41 -18.69 -19.02
N ALA A 51 6.61 -18.23 -18.62
CA ALA A 51 7.44 -18.93 -17.64
C ALA A 51 7.65 -18.17 -16.32
N ILE A 52 7.28 -16.89 -16.24
CA ILE A 52 7.63 -16.01 -15.13
C ILE A 52 6.42 -15.14 -14.75
N ALA A 53 6.07 -15.10 -13.47
CA ALA A 53 5.17 -14.11 -12.89
C ALA A 53 5.92 -13.21 -11.92
N VAL A 54 5.63 -11.91 -11.93
CA VAL A 54 6.32 -10.91 -11.13
C VAL A 54 5.32 -10.01 -10.44
N SER A 55 5.59 -9.65 -9.19
CA SER A 55 4.81 -8.64 -8.47
C SER A 55 5.68 -7.70 -7.65
N LEU A 56 5.21 -6.46 -7.55
CA LEU A 56 5.69 -5.43 -6.64
C LEU A 56 4.53 -5.04 -5.72
N GLU A 57 4.75 -5.08 -4.42
CA GLU A 57 3.73 -4.79 -3.42
C GLU A 57 4.26 -3.79 -2.40
N ARG A 58 3.54 -2.70 -2.18
CA ARG A 58 3.83 -1.77 -1.09
C ARG A 58 3.49 -2.47 0.22
N THR A 59 4.49 -2.66 1.08
CA THR A 59 4.29 -3.33 2.37
C THR A 59 4.06 -2.34 3.51
N ASN A 60 4.59 -1.12 3.39
CA ASN A 60 4.31 0.01 4.28
C ASN A 60 4.71 1.34 3.59
N SER A 61 4.82 2.43 4.36
CA SER A 61 5.16 3.76 3.87
C SER A 61 6.60 3.93 3.36
N SER A 62 7.48 2.95 3.59
CA SER A 62 8.91 3.03 3.31
C SER A 62 9.49 1.84 2.57
N THR A 63 8.79 0.70 2.54
CA THR A 63 9.28 -0.53 1.91
C THR A 63 8.29 -1.11 0.92
N MET A 64 8.83 -1.82 -0.06
CA MET A 64 8.08 -2.66 -0.98
C MET A 64 8.68 -4.06 -1.04
N LEU A 65 7.85 -5.03 -1.42
CA LEU A 65 8.24 -6.41 -1.64
C LEU A 65 8.23 -6.69 -3.13
N PHE A 66 9.36 -7.13 -3.65
CA PHE A 66 9.51 -7.63 -4.99
C PHE A 66 9.49 -9.16 -4.97
N THR A 67 8.66 -9.76 -5.83
CA THR A 67 8.49 -11.21 -5.91
C THR A 67 8.59 -11.66 -7.36
N ILE A 68 9.42 -12.68 -7.64
CA ILE A 68 9.46 -13.42 -8.89
C ILE A 68 9.00 -14.84 -8.61
N ARG A 69 8.05 -15.35 -9.39
CA ARG A 69 7.65 -16.76 -9.39
C ARG A 69 8.06 -17.36 -10.72
N MET A 70 8.99 -18.29 -10.67
CA MET A 70 9.36 -19.13 -11.81
C MET A 70 8.39 -20.30 -11.89
N LEU A 71 7.76 -20.44 -13.04
CA LEU A 71 6.89 -21.55 -13.37
C LEU A 71 7.73 -22.72 -13.92
N GLU A 72 7.18 -23.93 -13.92
CA GLU A 72 7.79 -25.13 -14.55
C GLU A 72 9.15 -25.60 -13.97
N ASP A 73 9.37 -25.47 -12.65
CA ASP A 73 10.63 -25.80 -11.93
C ASP A 73 11.89 -25.17 -12.54
N ARG A 74 11.75 -24.03 -13.24
CA ARG A 74 12.90 -23.25 -13.71
C ARG A 74 13.55 -22.51 -12.54
N ARG A 75 14.88 -22.49 -12.53
CA ARG A 75 15.69 -21.73 -11.58
C ARG A 75 16.19 -20.45 -12.26
N LEU A 76 16.28 -19.36 -11.50
CA LEU A 76 17.06 -18.20 -11.90
C LEU A 76 18.56 -18.49 -11.82
N GLU A 77 19.26 -18.18 -12.91
CA GLU A 77 20.71 -18.30 -12.97
C GLU A 77 21.36 -17.10 -12.27
N PRO A 78 22.52 -17.28 -11.60
CA PRO A 78 23.22 -16.16 -10.95
C PRO A 78 23.68 -15.07 -11.92
N THR A 79 23.75 -15.38 -13.23
CA THR A 79 24.09 -14.42 -14.29
C THR A 79 22.88 -13.65 -14.81
N THR A 80 21.66 -13.99 -14.38
CA THR A 80 20.44 -13.29 -14.76
C THR A 80 20.48 -11.84 -14.30
N VAL A 81 20.26 -10.91 -15.22
CA VAL A 81 20.10 -9.49 -14.92
C VAL A 81 18.62 -9.16 -14.78
N ILE A 82 18.27 -8.59 -13.64
CA ILE A 82 16.91 -8.32 -13.23
C ILE A 82 16.79 -6.84 -12.89
N SER A 83 15.73 -6.18 -13.35
CA SER A 83 15.50 -4.77 -13.06
C SER A 83 14.05 -4.39 -13.31
N TYR A 84 13.59 -3.30 -12.71
CA TYR A 84 12.36 -2.64 -13.12
C TYR A 84 12.68 -1.29 -13.77
N GLU A 85 11.81 -0.81 -14.64
CA GLU A 85 11.89 0.50 -15.29
C GLU A 85 10.58 1.26 -15.05
N VAL A 86 10.70 2.52 -14.65
CA VAL A 86 9.59 3.47 -14.53
C VAL A 86 10.04 4.82 -15.06
N ASP A 87 9.26 5.41 -15.96
CA ASP A 87 9.56 6.68 -16.63
C ASP A 87 10.96 6.75 -17.25
N GLY A 88 11.41 5.63 -17.85
CA GLY A 88 12.73 5.49 -18.47
C GLY A 88 13.90 5.34 -17.47
N ASN A 89 13.62 5.34 -16.17
CA ASN A 89 14.62 5.09 -15.14
C ASN A 89 14.62 3.61 -14.77
N ARG A 90 15.71 2.93 -15.15
CA ARG A 90 15.91 1.51 -14.88
C ARG A 90 16.67 1.31 -13.58
N VAL A 91 16.10 0.51 -12.68
CA VAL A 91 16.65 0.20 -11.35
C VAL A 91 16.98 -1.28 -11.26
N PRO A 92 18.25 -1.66 -10.99
CA PRO A 92 18.64 -3.04 -10.89
C PRO A 92 18.14 -3.70 -9.61
N ILE A 93 17.79 -4.99 -9.70
CA ILE A 93 17.51 -5.85 -8.56
C ILE A 93 18.70 -6.80 -8.39
N PRO A 94 19.47 -6.69 -7.31
CA PRO A 94 20.67 -7.50 -7.11
C PRO A 94 20.29 -8.97 -6.85
N PHE A 95 20.75 -9.88 -7.72
CA PHE A 95 20.49 -11.32 -7.56
C PHE A 95 20.91 -11.85 -6.18
N GLY A 96 22.04 -11.36 -5.64
CA GLY A 96 22.58 -11.79 -4.36
C GLY A 96 21.69 -11.47 -3.15
N GLU A 97 20.72 -10.57 -3.29
CA GLU A 97 19.78 -10.21 -2.22
C GLU A 97 18.45 -10.98 -2.32
N LEU A 98 18.26 -11.78 -3.37
CA LEU A 98 17.05 -12.59 -3.53
C LEU A 98 17.07 -13.78 -2.57
N THR A 99 16.02 -13.89 -1.75
CA THR A 99 15.77 -15.10 -0.97
C THR A 99 14.88 -16.04 -1.79
N ALA A 100 15.29 -17.31 -1.93
CA ALA A 100 14.57 -18.29 -2.74
C ALA A 100 13.83 -19.30 -1.87
N GLU A 101 12.57 -19.53 -2.19
CA GLU A 101 11.70 -20.55 -1.60
C GLU A 101 11.20 -21.51 -2.70
N ARG A 102 10.98 -22.78 -2.34
CA ARG A 102 10.46 -23.79 -3.26
C ARG A 102 9.21 -24.44 -2.68
N GLU A 103 8.13 -24.40 -3.46
CA GLU A 103 6.88 -25.11 -3.17
C GLU A 103 6.51 -25.97 -4.38
N GLY A 104 6.73 -27.28 -4.27
CA GLY A 104 6.55 -28.21 -5.40
C GLY A 104 7.45 -27.86 -6.59
N ASP A 105 6.83 -27.55 -7.72
CA ASP A 105 7.48 -27.17 -8.99
C ASP A 105 7.55 -25.65 -9.19
N VAL A 106 7.16 -24.86 -8.19
CA VAL A 106 7.25 -23.40 -8.24
C VAL A 106 8.42 -22.93 -7.38
N ARG A 107 9.24 -22.05 -7.96
CA ARG A 107 10.31 -21.36 -7.24
C ARG A 107 9.97 -19.89 -7.12
N THR A 108 9.91 -19.41 -5.89
CA THR A 108 9.60 -18.02 -5.57
C THR A 108 10.87 -17.35 -5.08
N TYR A 109 11.19 -16.19 -5.63
CA TYR A 109 12.29 -15.34 -5.22
C TYR A 109 11.72 -14.04 -4.67
N VAL A 110 12.14 -13.64 -3.48
CA VAL A 110 11.66 -12.44 -2.81
C VAL A 110 12.81 -11.51 -2.46
N TYR A 111 12.56 -10.21 -2.57
CA TYR A 111 13.48 -9.16 -2.13
C TYR A 111 12.71 -7.97 -1.58
N GLN A 112 13.05 -7.55 -0.36
CA GLN A 112 12.49 -6.34 0.24
C GLN A 112 13.43 -5.17 -0.02
N LEU A 113 12.87 -4.06 -0.47
CA LEU A 113 13.62 -2.87 -0.85
C LEU A 113 12.87 -1.59 -0.50
N ASP A 114 13.58 -0.47 -0.55
CA ASP A 114 13.02 0.85 -0.31
C ASP A 114 11.89 1.16 -1.32
N LEU A 115 10.83 1.78 -0.83
CA LEU A 115 9.67 2.13 -1.63
C LEU A 115 10.06 3.15 -2.71
N ASN A 116 9.85 2.77 -3.97
CA ASN A 116 9.78 3.72 -5.07
C ASN A 116 8.29 4.07 -5.32
N PRO A 117 7.83 5.27 -4.94
CA PRO A 117 6.42 5.63 -5.05
C PRO A 117 5.93 5.70 -6.51
N ASP A 118 6.81 5.97 -7.47
CA ASP A 118 6.46 6.16 -8.88
C ASP A 118 5.94 4.86 -9.53
N LEU A 119 6.31 3.71 -8.97
CA LEU A 119 5.79 2.40 -9.39
C LEU A 119 4.29 2.22 -9.10
N PHE A 120 3.74 3.02 -8.20
CA PHE A 120 2.41 2.85 -7.63
C PHE A 120 1.46 4.00 -7.98
N VAL A 121 1.77 4.75 -9.04
CA VAL A 121 0.95 5.87 -9.55
C VAL A 121 0.07 5.38 -10.72
N PRO A 122 -1.25 5.60 -10.74
CA PRO A 122 -2.15 4.99 -11.74
C PRO A 122 -1.77 5.19 -13.20
N GLU A 123 -1.18 6.33 -13.51
CA GLU A 123 -0.78 6.73 -14.86
C GLU A 123 0.51 6.05 -15.34
N THR A 124 1.26 5.39 -14.44
CA THR A 124 2.51 4.70 -14.79
C THR A 124 2.24 3.23 -15.12
N LEU A 125 2.95 2.73 -16.14
CA LEU A 125 3.02 1.31 -16.49
C LEU A 125 4.47 0.86 -16.41
N PRO A 126 4.97 0.52 -15.20
CA PRO A 126 6.34 0.06 -15.04
C PRO A 126 6.60 -1.21 -15.85
N LEU A 127 7.84 -1.38 -16.28
CA LEU A 127 8.29 -2.58 -16.97
C LEU A 127 9.20 -3.37 -16.04
N PHE A 128 9.02 -4.68 -16.00
CA PHE A 128 9.99 -5.61 -15.46
C PHE A 128 10.87 -6.14 -16.59
N HIS A 129 12.18 -6.08 -16.40
CA HIS A 129 13.15 -6.57 -17.37
C HIS A 129 13.89 -7.77 -16.81
N PHE A 130 14.05 -8.75 -17.69
CA PHE A 130 14.66 -10.03 -17.41
C PHE A 130 15.59 -10.41 -18.55
N ALA A 131 16.88 -10.51 -18.27
CA ALA A 131 17.87 -10.90 -19.27
C ALA A 131 18.75 -12.03 -18.74
N GLU A 132 18.72 -13.17 -19.43
CA GLU A 132 19.66 -14.27 -19.22
C GLU A 132 20.81 -14.21 -20.21
N GLU A 133 21.94 -14.79 -19.83
CA GLU A 133 23.14 -14.78 -20.67
C GLU A 133 22.89 -15.52 -22.00
N GLY A 134 23.03 -14.80 -23.11
CA GLY A 134 22.83 -15.35 -24.45
C GLY A 134 21.37 -15.41 -24.91
N GLU A 135 20.42 -14.97 -24.07
CA GLU A 135 19.00 -14.85 -24.43
C GLU A 135 18.61 -13.41 -24.78
N ILE A 136 17.47 -13.25 -25.45
CA ILE A 136 16.87 -11.93 -25.68
C ILE A 136 16.24 -11.45 -24.38
N GLU A 137 16.47 -10.19 -24.02
CA GLU A 137 15.80 -9.58 -22.87
C GLU A 137 14.28 -9.64 -23.04
N VAL A 138 13.60 -10.13 -22.00
CA VAL A 138 12.15 -10.12 -21.87
C VAL A 138 11.74 -8.92 -21.04
N SER A 139 10.77 -8.15 -21.55
CA SER A 139 10.14 -7.04 -20.83
C SER A 139 8.67 -7.38 -20.56
N ILE A 140 8.26 -7.31 -19.30
CA ILE A 140 6.91 -7.64 -18.84
C ILE A 140 6.28 -6.37 -18.26
N PRO A 141 5.18 -5.85 -18.84
CA PRO A 141 4.48 -4.71 -18.25
C PRO A 141 3.84 -5.11 -16.93
N LEU A 142 3.90 -4.21 -15.94
CA LEU A 142 3.34 -4.42 -14.62
C LEU A 142 2.06 -3.60 -14.44
N GLU A 143 0.93 -4.29 -14.50
CA GLU A 143 -0.40 -3.71 -14.40
C GLU A 143 -0.83 -3.53 -12.94
N VAL A 144 -1.77 -2.61 -12.73
CA VAL A 144 -2.45 -2.47 -11.43
C VAL A 144 -3.21 -3.75 -11.13
N VAL A 145 -2.94 -4.34 -9.97
CA VAL A 145 -3.75 -5.44 -9.45
C VAL A 145 -4.51 -4.90 -8.25
N ASN A 146 -5.85 -4.95 -8.32
CA ASN A 146 -6.64 -4.62 -7.14
C ASN A 146 -6.27 -5.62 -6.04
N SER A 147 -5.79 -5.11 -4.89
CA SER A 147 -5.67 -5.87 -3.65
C SER A 147 -7.09 -6.18 -3.13
N THR A 148 -7.79 -7.05 -3.82
CA THR A 148 -9.14 -7.47 -3.41
C THR A 148 -8.97 -8.74 -2.59
N ASN A 149 -9.07 -8.58 -1.27
CA ASN A 149 -9.28 -9.62 -0.26
C ASN A 149 -8.22 -10.74 -0.18
N GLU A 150 -7.38 -10.65 0.85
CA GLU A 150 -7.14 -11.79 1.75
C GLU A 150 -7.61 -11.43 3.15
#